data_AF-A0A1R1SAL4-F1
#
_entry.id   AF-A0A1R1SAL4-F1
#
_cell.length_a   1.000
_cell.length_b   1.000
_cell.length_c   1.000
_cell.angle_alpha   90.00
_cell.angle_beta   90.00
_cell.angle_gamma   90.00
#
_symmetry.space_group_name_H-M   'P 1'
#
loop_
_entity.id
_entity.type
_entity.pdbx_description
1 polymer ?
#
loop_
_entity_poly.entity_id
_entity_poly.type
_entity_poly.pdbx_seq_one_letter_code
_entity_poly.pdbx_strand_id
1 'polypeptide(L)'
;MVLVMAVAAGCTGQGEGAGGGNDEDLLRNHDWTQMPGTTVRNGILRVSALDRHIVEQDSSGGQPNPPLNLAGPHLRSDGDFTVTARMSGVGDDDGDSWLRLYGRVPVIYDEWRQERPSLRVGVTADGQVKVQIWDGEGDEPATSKDFDCGCSGTVTLAVSSIGDTFRVKADGRRLGTVQDPGVFAEGTVWFGLEADAGEDEPREGWRLTQLIARAESGDSLRVIKAPQLRQEQSDDSLRARAADVGRPFDVGAALAENPLLTDSRYRALAGSQFSMLTPENAFKPQFLHPRRGVYDFRDADLLVRFARANDMKVHAHTLVWHEALPNWMRENDDPEEVRRTMLRHIAMVAGHFKGKVAEWDVVNEPMSDDEKSYTNGDLGLRSEQSPWFEAMGEEYIDEAFRAAHRADPKARLFLNEYGVEEEGERWDALYDLVKRLKERGVPIDGVGFQNHEYAPGDRIDPETFRSHVRDLAELGVQARVSEMDVPIGEDEEDGQQTQADEMAGKLRVCLEEPNCTSFSTWGFTDRYGSTADTKIYPPRTADSLPWDAALRPKLAYERLLEAFDEA
;
A
#
# COMPACT_ATOMS: atom_id res chain seq x y z
N MET A 1 1.15 -45.15 55.55
CA MET A 1 1.03 -46.10 54.42
C MET A 1 -0.23 -45.71 53.66
N VAL A 2 -0.10 -44.81 52.70
CA VAL A 2 -1.18 -44.32 51.83
C VAL A 2 -0.61 -44.36 50.41
N LEU A 3 -1.28 -45.13 49.57
CA LEU A 3 -0.84 -45.58 48.26
C LEU A 3 -1.17 -44.50 47.21
N VAL A 4 -0.19 -44.16 46.39
CA VAL A 4 -0.29 -43.23 45.26
C VAL A 4 -1.18 -43.84 44.17
N MET A 5 -2.25 -43.13 43.77
CA MET A 5 -3.01 -43.43 42.55
C MET A 5 -2.54 -42.49 41.43
N ALA A 6 -1.91 -43.08 40.41
CA ALA A 6 -1.68 -42.46 39.12
C ALA A 6 -2.94 -42.65 38.25
N VAL A 7 -3.46 -41.56 37.69
CA VAL A 7 -4.56 -41.59 36.71
C VAL A 7 -3.94 -41.58 35.32
N ALA A 8 -4.01 -42.72 34.63
CA ALA A 8 -3.74 -42.82 33.20
C ALA A 8 -5.03 -42.50 32.43
N ALA A 9 -5.05 -41.38 31.71
CA ALA A 9 -6.09 -41.09 30.73
C ALA A 9 -5.74 -41.82 29.42
N GLY A 10 -6.63 -42.73 29.01
CA GLY A 10 -6.45 -43.54 27.82
C GLY A 10 -6.58 -42.74 26.53
N CYS A 11 -5.61 -42.90 25.64
CA CYS A 11 -5.70 -42.52 24.24
C CYS A 11 -6.68 -43.47 23.53
N THR A 12 -7.84 -42.97 23.13
CA THR A 12 -8.66 -43.64 22.11
C THR A 12 -8.37 -42.99 20.77
N GLY A 13 -7.56 -43.69 19.96
CA GLY A 13 -7.46 -43.40 18.53
C GLY A 13 -8.83 -43.65 17.88
N GLN A 14 -9.32 -42.62 17.20
CA GLN A 14 -10.34 -42.74 16.17
C GLN A 14 -9.73 -42.26 14.86
N GLY A 15 -9.94 -43.06 13.83
CA GLY A 15 -9.10 -43.12 12.64
C GLY A 15 -9.08 -41.86 11.82
N GLU A 16 -7.88 -41.57 11.31
CA GLU A 16 -7.69 -40.84 10.07
C GLU A 16 -8.49 -41.55 8.97
N GLY A 17 -9.61 -40.95 8.59
CA GLY A 17 -10.31 -41.31 7.38
C GLY A 17 -9.51 -40.80 6.19
N ALA A 18 -9.00 -41.71 5.38
CA ALA A 18 -8.66 -41.43 3.99
C ALA A 18 -9.95 -40.95 3.28
N GLY A 19 -10.04 -39.65 3.00
CA GLY A 19 -11.17 -39.02 2.31
C GLY A 19 -10.74 -38.55 0.92
N GLY A 20 -11.42 -39.04 -0.13
CA GLY A 20 -11.23 -38.61 -1.52
C GLY A 20 -11.52 -37.12 -1.72
N GLY A 21 -10.90 -36.53 -2.75
CA GLY A 21 -10.92 -35.09 -3.03
C GLY A 21 -12.32 -34.49 -3.05
N ASN A 22 -12.63 -33.69 -2.03
CA ASN A 22 -13.83 -32.88 -1.98
C ASN A 22 -13.56 -31.53 -2.63
N ASP A 23 -14.45 -31.15 -3.54
CA ASP A 23 -14.54 -29.81 -4.11
C ASP A 23 -14.75 -28.78 -2.98
N GLU A 24 -13.93 -27.73 -2.94
CA GLU A 24 -14.02 -26.64 -1.95
C GLU A 24 -14.74 -25.44 -2.55
N ASP A 25 -15.87 -25.04 -1.97
CA ASP A 25 -16.60 -23.84 -2.37
C ASP A 25 -16.02 -22.59 -1.69
N LEU A 26 -15.14 -21.90 -2.43
CA LEU A 26 -14.45 -20.70 -1.97
C LEU A 26 -15.39 -19.52 -1.78
N LEU A 27 -16.48 -19.46 -2.54
CA LEU A 27 -17.39 -18.31 -2.53
C LEU A 27 -18.38 -18.36 -1.37
N ARG A 28 -18.96 -19.53 -1.08
CA ARG A 28 -20.01 -19.67 -0.06
C ARG A 28 -19.48 -19.85 1.35
N ASN A 29 -18.28 -20.41 1.51
CA ASN A 29 -17.75 -20.81 2.82
C ASN A 29 -16.76 -19.82 3.42
N HIS A 30 -16.39 -18.75 2.70
CA HIS A 30 -15.33 -17.82 3.09
C HIS A 30 -15.72 -16.36 2.87
N ASP A 31 -14.99 -15.46 3.53
CA ASP A 31 -15.26 -14.02 3.47
C ASP A 31 -14.56 -13.38 2.26
N TRP A 32 -15.36 -12.72 1.43
CA TRP A 32 -14.91 -11.96 0.26
C TRP A 32 -15.26 -10.46 0.37
N THR A 33 -15.75 -10.00 1.52
CA THR A 33 -16.13 -8.60 1.72
C THR A 33 -14.95 -7.63 1.58
N GLN A 34 -13.72 -8.13 1.75
CA GLN A 34 -12.49 -7.36 1.60
C GLN A 34 -11.88 -7.37 0.19
N MET A 35 -12.51 -8.01 -0.80
CA MET A 35 -11.98 -8.07 -2.16
C MET A 35 -12.22 -6.76 -2.94
N PRO A 36 -11.21 -5.95 -3.30
CA PRO A 36 -11.40 -4.69 -4.01
C PRO A 36 -12.23 -4.82 -5.29
N GLY A 37 -12.97 -3.76 -5.65
CA GLY A 37 -13.90 -3.76 -6.78
C GLY A 37 -15.18 -4.59 -6.61
N THR A 38 -15.46 -5.17 -5.44
CA THR A 38 -16.63 -6.06 -5.27
C THR A 38 -17.69 -5.58 -4.28
N THR A 39 -18.94 -6.04 -4.47
CA THR A 39 -20.01 -6.02 -3.46
C THR A 39 -20.61 -7.42 -3.28
N VAL A 40 -20.85 -7.82 -2.02
CA VAL A 40 -21.39 -9.15 -1.69
C VAL A 40 -22.90 -9.06 -1.43
N ARG A 41 -23.71 -9.86 -2.14
CA ARG A 41 -25.16 -9.98 -1.87
C ARG A 41 -25.66 -11.39 -2.12
N ASN A 42 -26.30 -12.00 -1.13
CA ASN A 42 -26.89 -13.35 -1.23
C ASN A 42 -25.90 -14.45 -1.72
N GLY A 43 -24.63 -14.38 -1.30
CA GLY A 43 -23.60 -15.33 -1.75
C GLY A 43 -23.13 -15.13 -3.20
N ILE A 44 -23.43 -13.98 -3.81
CA ILE A 44 -22.97 -13.57 -5.13
C ILE A 44 -22.06 -12.35 -4.95
N LEU A 45 -20.91 -12.35 -5.62
CA LEU A 45 -20.05 -11.16 -5.75
C LEU A 45 -20.40 -10.45 -7.04
N ARG A 46 -20.82 -9.18 -6.95
CA ARG A 46 -20.81 -8.28 -8.10
C ARG A 46 -19.42 -7.66 -8.17
N VAL A 47 -18.74 -7.83 -9.29
CA VAL A 47 -17.43 -7.28 -9.61
C VAL A 47 -17.65 -6.05 -10.49
N SER A 48 -17.04 -4.93 -10.12
CA SER A 48 -17.16 -3.65 -10.81
C SER A 48 -15.77 -3.08 -11.06
N ALA A 49 -15.65 -2.34 -12.15
CA ALA A 49 -14.39 -1.73 -12.54
C ALA A 49 -13.94 -0.68 -11.52
N LEU A 50 -12.65 -0.71 -11.19
CA LEU A 50 -12.00 0.33 -10.41
C LEU A 50 -11.09 1.23 -11.25
N ASP A 51 -10.54 0.72 -12.35
CA ASP A 51 -9.54 1.38 -13.20
C ASP A 51 -8.29 1.85 -12.43
N ARG A 52 -7.88 1.07 -11.41
CA ARG A 52 -6.68 1.36 -10.63
C ARG A 52 -5.43 1.24 -11.49
N HIS A 53 -4.60 2.28 -11.42
CA HIS A 53 -3.27 2.33 -12.01
C HIS A 53 -2.28 2.86 -10.95
N ILE A 54 -1.03 2.43 -11.06
CA ILE A 54 0.10 3.10 -10.44
C ILE A 54 0.55 4.15 -11.45
N VAL A 55 0.26 5.42 -11.19
CA VAL A 55 0.65 6.52 -12.07
C VAL A 55 2.13 6.82 -11.84
N GLU A 56 2.88 7.03 -12.93
CA GLU A 56 4.28 7.45 -12.87
C GLU A 56 4.42 8.83 -12.20
N GLN A 57 5.53 9.10 -11.53
CA GLN A 57 5.77 10.37 -10.83
C GLN A 57 5.66 11.58 -11.79
N ASP A 58 6.24 11.47 -12.98
CA ASP A 58 6.16 12.50 -14.03
C ASP A 58 4.78 12.60 -14.71
N SER A 59 3.82 11.78 -14.28
CA SER A 59 2.45 11.70 -14.78
C SER A 59 2.34 11.34 -16.27
N SER A 60 3.39 10.80 -16.88
CA SER A 60 3.42 10.46 -18.32
C SER A 60 2.64 9.19 -18.68
N GLY A 61 2.28 8.38 -17.68
CA GLY A 61 1.58 7.12 -17.86
C GLY A 61 1.31 6.43 -16.53
N GLY A 62 1.13 5.12 -16.60
CA GLY A 62 1.00 4.30 -15.40
C GLY A 62 0.80 2.82 -15.71
N GLN A 63 1.14 1.99 -14.74
CA GLN A 63 0.98 0.54 -14.81
C GLN A 63 -0.36 0.11 -14.23
N PRO A 64 -1.12 -0.81 -14.86
CA PRO A 64 -2.34 -1.35 -14.27
C PRO A 64 -2.11 -1.93 -12.87
N ASN A 65 -2.97 -1.57 -11.91
CA ASN A 65 -2.95 -2.09 -10.54
C ASN A 65 -4.23 -2.87 -10.21
N PRO A 66 -4.41 -4.06 -10.79
CA PRO A 66 -5.65 -4.82 -10.66
C PRO A 66 -5.94 -5.24 -9.21
N PRO A 67 -7.23 -5.27 -8.81
CA PRO A 67 -7.68 -5.75 -7.50
C PRO A 67 -7.15 -7.14 -7.10
N LEU A 68 -6.74 -7.28 -5.84
CA LEU A 68 -6.27 -8.52 -5.23
C LEU A 68 -6.93 -8.76 -3.87
N ASN A 69 -7.34 -10.00 -3.60
CA ASN A 69 -7.97 -10.39 -2.35
C ASN A 69 -6.94 -10.73 -1.25
N LEU A 70 -6.28 -9.73 -0.68
CA LEU A 70 -5.24 -9.93 0.34
C LEU A 70 -5.78 -10.48 1.68
N ALA A 71 -7.01 -10.09 2.05
CA ALA A 71 -7.60 -10.41 3.34
C ALA A 71 -8.67 -11.53 3.26
N GLY A 72 -8.85 -12.14 2.08
CA GLY A 72 -9.78 -13.25 1.88
C GLY A 72 -9.09 -14.62 1.81
N PRO A 73 -9.80 -15.67 1.37
CA PRO A 73 -9.22 -17.00 1.23
C PRO A 73 -8.19 -17.02 0.10
N HIS A 74 -7.07 -17.70 0.34
CA HIS A 74 -6.13 -18.13 -0.70
C HIS A 74 -5.87 -19.62 -0.56
N LEU A 75 -5.30 -20.25 -1.59
CA LEU A 75 -5.04 -21.68 -1.55
C LEU A 75 -3.57 -21.96 -1.25
N ARG A 76 -3.34 -23.12 -0.65
CA ARG A 76 -2.07 -23.82 -0.71
C ARG A 76 -2.24 -25.17 -1.39
N SER A 77 -1.50 -25.39 -2.47
CA SER A 77 -1.45 -26.62 -3.24
C SER A 77 -0.07 -27.25 -3.14
N ASP A 78 -0.01 -28.57 -2.99
CA ASP A 78 1.24 -29.34 -3.06
C ASP A 78 1.38 -30.09 -4.41
N GLY A 79 0.49 -29.80 -5.37
CA GLY A 79 0.47 -30.42 -6.69
C GLY A 79 -0.61 -29.85 -7.62
N ASP A 80 -1.14 -30.69 -8.50
CA ASP A 80 -2.10 -30.29 -9.52
C ASP A 80 -3.47 -29.92 -8.92
N PHE A 81 -4.11 -28.89 -9.48
CA PHE A 81 -5.40 -28.41 -9.02
C PHE A 81 -6.24 -27.81 -10.14
N THR A 82 -7.55 -27.71 -9.90
CA THR A 82 -8.51 -27.02 -10.76
C THR A 82 -9.24 -25.93 -9.98
N VAL A 83 -9.36 -24.74 -10.59
CA VAL A 83 -10.26 -23.67 -10.16
C VAL A 83 -11.38 -23.54 -11.18
N THR A 84 -12.64 -23.55 -10.72
CA THR A 84 -13.84 -23.39 -11.54
C THR A 84 -14.66 -22.19 -11.07
N ALA A 85 -14.85 -21.21 -11.94
CA ALA A 85 -15.64 -20.00 -11.69
C ALA A 85 -16.92 -20.00 -12.55
N ARG A 86 -18.07 -19.79 -11.92
CA ARG A 86 -19.33 -19.54 -12.63
C ARG A 86 -19.63 -18.04 -12.63
N MET A 87 -19.52 -17.43 -13.81
CA MET A 87 -19.60 -16.00 -14.05
C MET A 87 -20.90 -15.69 -14.80
N SER A 88 -21.52 -14.54 -14.54
CA SER A 88 -22.73 -14.08 -15.25
C SER A 88 -22.70 -12.59 -15.53
N GLY A 89 -23.32 -12.18 -16.64
CA GLY A 89 -23.14 -10.83 -17.21
C GLY A 89 -21.73 -10.69 -17.79
N VAL A 90 -21.31 -11.65 -18.60
CA VAL A 90 -20.00 -11.69 -19.27
C VAL A 90 -20.22 -11.86 -20.77
N GLY A 91 -19.32 -11.33 -21.60
CA GLY A 91 -19.54 -11.27 -23.06
C GLY A 91 -20.66 -10.29 -23.45
N ASP A 92 -21.16 -10.35 -24.68
CA ASP A 92 -22.26 -9.50 -25.20
C ASP A 92 -21.98 -7.97 -25.10
N ASP A 93 -20.74 -7.52 -25.37
CA ASP A 93 -20.32 -6.11 -25.23
C ASP A 93 -20.38 -5.53 -23.79
N ASP A 94 -20.64 -6.37 -22.78
CA ASP A 94 -20.68 -6.00 -21.34
C ASP A 94 -19.27 -5.77 -20.74
N GLY A 95 -18.21 -5.91 -21.54
CA GLY A 95 -16.80 -5.74 -21.17
C GLY A 95 -16.09 -7.02 -20.73
N ASP A 96 -14.77 -6.94 -20.63
CA ASP A 96 -13.96 -8.09 -20.25
C ASP A 96 -14.15 -8.41 -18.76
N SER A 97 -14.14 -9.71 -18.46
CA SER A 97 -14.40 -10.26 -17.13
C SER A 97 -13.28 -11.21 -16.75
N TRP A 98 -12.50 -10.85 -15.72
CA TRP A 98 -11.24 -11.54 -15.42
C TRP A 98 -11.23 -12.19 -14.05
N LEU A 99 -10.70 -13.41 -14.01
CA LEU A 99 -10.18 -14.06 -12.81
C LEU A 99 -8.65 -14.03 -12.91
N ARG A 100 -7.99 -13.48 -11.91
CA ARG A 100 -6.53 -13.52 -11.79
C ARG A 100 -6.10 -14.43 -10.65
N LEU A 101 -5.17 -15.33 -10.93
CA LEU A 101 -4.62 -16.31 -10.01
C LEU A 101 -3.13 -16.02 -9.85
N TYR A 102 -2.73 -15.52 -8.68
CA TYR A 102 -1.34 -15.18 -8.41
C TYR A 102 -0.65 -16.33 -7.70
N GLY A 103 0.48 -16.79 -8.25
CA GLY A 103 1.37 -17.72 -7.58
C GLY A 103 2.22 -17.04 -6.51
N ARG A 104 2.49 -15.74 -6.71
CA ARG A 104 3.05 -14.80 -5.74
C ARG A 104 2.36 -13.46 -5.91
N VAL A 105 2.06 -12.78 -4.81
CA VAL A 105 1.47 -11.43 -4.86
C VAL A 105 2.47 -10.43 -5.46
N PRO A 106 2.01 -9.42 -6.23
CA PRO A 106 2.86 -8.36 -6.73
C PRO A 106 3.52 -7.58 -5.59
N VAL A 107 4.67 -6.97 -5.86
CA VAL A 107 5.27 -5.98 -4.97
C VAL A 107 4.84 -4.61 -5.46
N ILE A 108 4.32 -3.77 -4.57
CA ILE A 108 3.87 -2.40 -4.87
C ILE A 108 4.46 -1.52 -3.77
N TYR A 109 5.35 -0.62 -4.16
CA TYR A 109 6.05 0.30 -3.29
C TYR A 109 6.15 1.61 -4.05
N ASP A 110 5.77 2.70 -3.39
CA ASP A 110 5.62 4.01 -4.01
C ASP A 110 4.88 3.97 -5.38
N GLU A 111 5.40 4.64 -6.41
CA GLU A 111 4.88 4.68 -7.78
C GLU A 111 5.40 3.53 -8.68
N TRP A 112 5.81 2.38 -8.13
CA TRP A 112 6.19 1.22 -8.95
C TRP A 112 5.53 -0.09 -8.54
N ARG A 113 5.39 -1.00 -9.51
CA ARG A 113 4.83 -2.34 -9.32
C ARG A 113 5.66 -3.41 -10.02
N GLN A 114 6.11 -4.40 -9.26
CA GLN A 114 6.68 -5.62 -9.79
C GLN A 114 5.61 -6.69 -9.95
N GLU A 115 5.35 -7.08 -11.20
CA GLU A 115 4.59 -8.28 -11.50
C GLU A 115 5.35 -9.54 -11.10
N ARG A 116 4.59 -10.50 -10.60
CA ARG A 116 5.09 -11.80 -10.12
C ARG A 116 4.35 -12.91 -10.85
N PRO A 117 4.86 -14.15 -10.82
CA PRO A 117 4.25 -15.25 -11.57
C PRO A 117 2.75 -15.34 -11.30
N SER A 118 1.95 -15.15 -12.35
CA SER A 118 0.49 -15.10 -12.26
C SER A 118 -0.18 -15.50 -13.58
N LEU A 119 -1.43 -15.94 -13.45
CA LEU A 119 -2.30 -16.35 -14.55
C LEU A 119 -3.56 -15.50 -14.51
N ARG A 120 -3.86 -14.77 -15.59
CA ARG A 120 -5.13 -14.09 -15.80
C ARG A 120 -5.95 -14.86 -16.84
N VAL A 121 -7.20 -15.13 -16.54
CA VAL A 121 -8.11 -15.86 -17.43
C VAL A 121 -9.50 -15.27 -17.36
N GLY A 122 -10.13 -15.05 -18.51
CA GLY A 122 -11.39 -14.33 -18.56
C GLY A 122 -12.16 -14.53 -19.84
N VAL A 123 -13.38 -14.00 -19.86
CA VAL A 123 -14.22 -13.88 -21.06
C VAL A 123 -14.14 -12.44 -21.53
N THR A 124 -13.73 -12.24 -22.78
CA THR A 124 -13.64 -10.92 -23.41
C THR A 124 -15.00 -10.46 -23.91
N ALA A 125 -15.15 -9.16 -24.17
CA ALA A 125 -16.39 -8.55 -24.64
C ALA A 125 -16.94 -9.19 -25.94
N ASP A 126 -16.04 -9.64 -26.83
CA ASP A 126 -16.36 -10.35 -28.07
C ASP A 126 -16.62 -11.87 -27.89
N GLY A 127 -16.65 -12.35 -26.64
CA GLY A 127 -17.04 -13.71 -26.30
C GLY A 127 -15.93 -14.76 -26.50
N GLN A 128 -14.67 -14.35 -26.55
CA GLN A 128 -13.53 -15.26 -26.51
C GLN A 128 -13.13 -15.55 -25.04
N VAL A 129 -12.46 -16.68 -24.81
CA VAL A 129 -11.72 -16.88 -23.56
C VAL A 129 -10.27 -16.54 -23.80
N LYS A 130 -9.74 -15.57 -23.06
CA LYS A 130 -8.33 -15.16 -23.13
C LYS A 130 -7.60 -15.62 -21.88
N VAL A 131 -6.37 -16.11 -22.09
CA VAL A 131 -5.42 -16.51 -21.05
C VAL A 131 -4.16 -15.69 -21.20
N GLN A 132 -3.72 -15.06 -20.11
CA GLN A 132 -2.47 -14.31 -20.04
C GLN A 132 -1.63 -14.80 -18.86
N ILE A 133 -0.33 -14.92 -19.06
CA ILE A 133 0.61 -15.45 -18.07
C ILE A 133 1.76 -14.47 -17.93
N TRP A 134 2.03 -14.08 -16.68
CA TRP A 134 3.26 -13.41 -16.28
C TRP A 134 4.18 -14.45 -15.66
N ASP A 135 5.44 -14.46 -16.09
CA ASP A 135 6.52 -15.29 -15.52
C ASP A 135 7.31 -14.54 -14.44
N GLY A 136 7.06 -13.24 -14.26
CA GLY A 136 7.73 -12.38 -13.29
C GLY A 136 8.94 -11.62 -13.83
N GLU A 137 9.25 -11.75 -15.12
CA GLU A 137 10.39 -11.11 -15.79
C GLU A 137 10.01 -9.84 -16.57
N GLY A 138 8.72 -9.50 -16.64
CA GLY A 138 8.22 -8.25 -17.20
C GLY A 138 6.91 -7.79 -16.55
N ASP A 139 6.53 -6.57 -16.84
CA ASP A 139 5.24 -5.92 -16.50
C ASP A 139 4.10 -6.35 -17.44
N GLU A 140 4.42 -6.79 -18.65
CA GLU A 140 3.52 -7.37 -19.64
C GLU A 140 3.47 -8.91 -19.58
N PRO A 141 2.37 -9.55 -20.03
CA PRO A 141 2.27 -11.00 -20.01
C PRO A 141 3.22 -11.63 -21.04
N ALA A 142 4.11 -12.50 -20.57
CA ALA A 142 5.02 -13.29 -21.40
C ALA A 142 4.29 -14.25 -22.37
N THR A 143 3.04 -14.61 -22.05
CA THR A 143 2.18 -15.39 -22.95
C THR A 143 0.77 -14.84 -22.94
N SER A 144 0.18 -14.67 -24.12
CA SER A 144 -1.24 -14.37 -24.31
C SER A 144 -1.83 -15.34 -25.33
N LYS A 145 -2.99 -15.94 -25.02
CA LYS A 145 -3.67 -16.88 -25.90
C LYS A 145 -5.18 -16.80 -25.81
N ASP A 146 -5.80 -16.73 -26.99
CA ASP A 146 -7.24 -16.61 -27.15
C ASP A 146 -7.84 -17.94 -27.62
N PHE A 147 -9.04 -18.22 -27.14
CA PHE A 147 -9.80 -19.41 -27.46
C PHE A 147 -11.21 -19.03 -27.90
N ASP A 148 -11.56 -19.41 -29.13
CA ASP A 148 -12.91 -19.20 -29.64
C ASP A 148 -13.92 -20.06 -28.85
N CYS A 149 -14.85 -19.36 -28.22
CA CYS A 149 -15.95 -20.03 -27.55
C CYS A 149 -17.34 -19.46 -27.76
N GLY A 150 -17.47 -18.21 -28.24
CA GLY A 150 -18.77 -17.55 -28.33
C GLY A 150 -19.47 -17.53 -26.98
N CYS A 151 -18.68 -17.39 -25.91
CA CYS A 151 -19.17 -17.45 -24.54
C CYS A 151 -19.84 -16.13 -24.21
N SER A 152 -21.10 -16.17 -23.78
CA SER A 152 -21.77 -14.98 -23.28
C SER A 152 -22.88 -15.30 -22.28
N GLY A 153 -23.39 -14.28 -21.60
CA GLY A 153 -24.43 -14.39 -20.59
C GLY A 153 -23.91 -15.06 -19.30
N THR A 154 -23.99 -16.38 -19.20
CA THR A 154 -23.52 -17.14 -18.02
C THR A 154 -22.56 -18.24 -18.45
N VAL A 155 -21.32 -18.16 -17.97
CA VAL A 155 -20.22 -19.02 -18.39
C VAL A 155 -19.62 -19.69 -17.16
N THR A 156 -19.34 -20.99 -17.26
CA THR A 156 -18.54 -21.71 -16.27
C THR A 156 -17.15 -21.97 -16.81
N LEU A 157 -16.19 -21.20 -16.33
CA LEU A 157 -14.79 -21.26 -16.72
C LEU A 157 -14.02 -22.14 -15.74
N ALA A 158 -13.27 -23.11 -16.23
CA ALA A 158 -12.39 -23.94 -15.41
C ALA A 158 -10.97 -23.90 -15.94
N VAL A 159 -10.01 -23.64 -15.05
CA VAL A 159 -8.58 -23.75 -15.35
C VAL A 159 -7.93 -24.74 -14.40
N SER A 160 -7.25 -25.72 -14.99
CA SER A 160 -6.49 -26.73 -14.27
C SER A 160 -4.99 -26.49 -14.47
N SER A 161 -4.22 -26.34 -13.39
CA SER A 161 -2.75 -26.43 -13.41
C SER A 161 -2.38 -27.91 -13.27
N ILE A 162 -1.89 -28.50 -14.37
CA ILE A 162 -1.56 -29.93 -14.47
C ILE A 162 -0.12 -30.07 -14.98
N GLY A 163 0.79 -30.47 -14.11
CA GLY A 163 2.22 -30.52 -14.40
C GLY A 163 2.74 -29.15 -14.87
N ASP A 164 3.20 -29.08 -16.11
CA ASP A 164 3.73 -27.89 -16.75
C ASP A 164 2.71 -27.21 -17.69
N THR A 165 1.42 -27.45 -17.48
CA THR A 165 0.37 -26.92 -18.37
C THR A 165 -0.86 -26.39 -17.67
N PHE A 166 -1.42 -25.32 -18.20
CA PHE A 166 -2.79 -24.89 -17.90
C PHE A 166 -3.77 -25.48 -18.91
N ARG A 167 -4.79 -26.20 -18.42
CA ARG A 167 -5.89 -26.72 -19.23
C ARG A 167 -7.13 -25.88 -19.02
N VAL A 168 -7.70 -25.38 -20.10
CA VAL A 168 -8.83 -24.43 -20.05
C VAL A 168 -10.10 -25.09 -20.60
N LYS A 169 -11.19 -24.93 -19.86
CA LYS A 169 -12.53 -25.34 -20.27
C LYS A 169 -13.53 -24.21 -20.06
N ALA A 170 -14.50 -24.09 -20.96
CA ALA A 170 -15.69 -23.26 -20.77
C ALA A 170 -16.94 -24.13 -20.98
N ASP A 171 -17.88 -24.06 -20.04
CA ASP A 171 -19.13 -24.83 -20.02
C ASP A 171 -18.92 -26.33 -20.24
N GLY A 172 -17.86 -26.87 -19.63
CA GLY A 172 -17.45 -28.27 -19.74
C GLY A 172 -16.73 -28.63 -21.04
N ARG A 173 -16.73 -27.76 -22.07
CA ARG A 173 -16.00 -27.96 -23.32
C ARG A 173 -14.52 -27.61 -23.13
N ARG A 174 -13.62 -28.52 -23.51
CA ARG A 174 -12.18 -28.24 -23.57
C ARG A 174 -11.89 -27.23 -24.67
N LEU A 175 -11.29 -26.10 -24.30
CA LEU A 175 -10.86 -25.06 -25.24
C LEU A 175 -9.43 -25.31 -25.70
N GLY A 176 -8.52 -25.59 -24.76
CA GLY A 176 -7.14 -25.88 -25.11
C GLY A 176 -6.20 -25.97 -23.92
N THR A 177 -4.92 -25.83 -24.22
CA THR A 177 -3.82 -25.92 -23.26
C THR A 177 -2.82 -24.80 -23.53
N VAL A 178 -2.23 -24.25 -22.46
CA VAL A 178 -1.17 -23.24 -22.45
C VAL A 178 -0.03 -23.77 -21.58
N GLN A 179 1.22 -23.44 -21.90
CA GLN A 179 2.37 -23.82 -21.07
C GLN A 179 2.33 -23.06 -19.74
N ASP A 180 2.57 -23.74 -18.63
CA ASP A 180 2.78 -23.15 -17.31
C ASP A 180 4.30 -23.00 -17.08
N PRO A 181 4.85 -21.78 -16.99
CA PRO A 181 6.27 -21.54 -16.69
C PRO A 181 6.62 -21.83 -15.22
N GLY A 182 5.69 -22.35 -14.42
CA GLY A 182 5.85 -22.56 -12.98
C GLY A 182 5.22 -21.45 -12.15
N VAL A 183 4.08 -20.90 -12.60
CA VAL A 183 3.35 -19.83 -11.90
C VAL A 183 3.14 -20.21 -10.43
N PHE A 184 2.68 -21.44 -10.17
CA PHE A 184 2.33 -21.92 -8.84
C PHE A 184 3.45 -22.74 -8.16
N ALA A 185 4.72 -22.54 -8.54
CA ALA A 185 5.84 -23.32 -8.00
C ALA A 185 6.03 -23.19 -6.47
N GLU A 186 5.60 -22.08 -5.85
CA GLU A 186 5.61 -21.91 -4.39
C GLU A 186 4.40 -22.56 -3.68
N GLY A 187 3.46 -23.10 -4.46
CA GLY A 187 2.27 -23.75 -3.96
C GLY A 187 1.22 -22.79 -3.40
N THR A 188 1.29 -21.48 -3.66
CA THR A 188 0.26 -20.53 -3.23
C THR A 188 -0.60 -20.07 -4.40
N VAL A 189 -1.89 -19.81 -4.16
CA VAL A 189 -2.82 -19.28 -5.17
C VAL A 189 -3.68 -18.19 -4.55
N TRP A 190 -3.41 -16.93 -4.91
CA TRP A 190 -4.22 -15.78 -4.51
C TRP A 190 -5.16 -15.37 -5.63
N PHE A 191 -6.24 -14.67 -5.29
CA PHE A 191 -7.32 -14.36 -6.22
C PHE A 191 -7.48 -12.86 -6.45
N GLY A 192 -7.52 -12.45 -7.71
CA GLY A 192 -7.97 -11.14 -8.17
C GLY A 192 -9.21 -11.27 -9.06
N LEU A 193 -10.04 -10.24 -9.08
CA LEU A 193 -11.26 -10.15 -9.87
C LEU A 193 -11.27 -8.78 -10.52
N GLU A 194 -11.32 -8.73 -11.86
CA GLU A 194 -11.23 -7.48 -12.62
C GLU A 194 -12.45 -7.39 -13.55
N ALA A 195 -12.93 -6.17 -13.76
CA ALA A 195 -13.98 -5.84 -14.71
C ALA A 195 -13.57 -4.57 -15.46
N ASP A 196 -13.92 -4.48 -16.73
CA ASP A 196 -13.66 -3.28 -17.53
C ASP A 196 -14.66 -2.18 -17.22
N ALA A 197 -14.19 -0.94 -17.22
CA ALA A 197 -15.04 0.22 -17.00
C ALA A 197 -15.89 0.65 -18.20
N GLY A 198 -15.43 0.35 -19.41
CA GLY A 198 -15.93 0.98 -20.63
C GLY A 198 -15.35 2.38 -20.82
N GLU A 199 -15.12 2.79 -22.07
CA GLU A 199 -14.53 4.10 -22.40
C GLU A 199 -15.53 5.25 -22.31
N ASP A 200 -16.80 5.03 -22.70
CA ASP A 200 -17.81 6.10 -22.85
C ASP A 200 -18.95 6.07 -21.81
N GLU A 201 -19.39 4.89 -21.38
CA GLU A 201 -20.53 4.71 -20.47
C GLU A 201 -20.17 3.73 -19.35
N PRO A 202 -20.46 4.04 -18.07
CA PRO A 202 -20.11 3.18 -16.95
C PRO A 202 -20.76 1.80 -17.07
N ARG A 203 -19.93 0.76 -17.18
CA ARG A 203 -20.40 -0.63 -17.19
C ARG A 203 -20.80 -1.11 -15.79
N GLU A 204 -21.86 -1.92 -15.73
CA GLU A 204 -22.34 -2.51 -14.46
C GLU A 204 -21.37 -3.54 -13.85
N GLY A 205 -20.44 -4.06 -14.66
CA GLY A 205 -19.55 -5.17 -14.37
C GLY A 205 -20.26 -6.54 -14.39
N TRP A 206 -19.60 -7.57 -13.85
CA TRP A 206 -20.06 -8.97 -13.91
C TRP A 206 -20.32 -9.56 -12.52
N ARG A 207 -20.84 -10.79 -12.47
CA ARG A 207 -21.19 -11.46 -11.21
C ARG A 207 -20.54 -12.84 -11.09
N LEU A 208 -19.81 -13.08 -10.01
CA LEU A 208 -19.31 -14.39 -9.62
C LEU A 208 -20.34 -15.09 -8.73
N THR A 209 -20.87 -16.21 -9.21
CA THR A 209 -21.97 -16.97 -8.56
C THR A 209 -21.52 -18.30 -7.98
N GLN A 210 -20.33 -18.78 -8.35
CA GLN A 210 -19.69 -19.95 -7.78
C GLN A 210 -18.18 -19.85 -8.01
N LEU A 211 -17.38 -20.25 -7.03
CA LEU A 211 -15.95 -20.42 -7.16
C LEU A 211 -15.54 -21.69 -6.41
N ILE A 212 -15.17 -22.73 -7.16
CA ILE A 212 -14.78 -24.03 -6.61
C ILE A 212 -13.31 -24.26 -6.87
N ALA A 213 -12.59 -24.75 -5.87
CA ALA A 213 -11.23 -25.26 -6.03
C ALA A 213 -11.17 -26.75 -5.68
N ARG A 214 -10.35 -27.51 -6.40
CA ARG A 214 -10.28 -28.97 -6.28
C ARG A 214 -8.85 -29.43 -6.51
N ALA A 215 -8.35 -30.30 -5.63
CA ALA A 215 -7.11 -31.04 -5.85
C ALA A 215 -7.32 -32.12 -6.93
N GLU A 216 -6.32 -32.31 -7.80
CA GLU A 216 -6.33 -33.43 -8.74
C GLU A 216 -5.91 -34.73 -8.04
N SER A 217 -6.10 -35.86 -8.73
CA SER A 217 -6.02 -37.18 -8.11
C SER A 217 -4.63 -37.49 -7.55
N GLY A 218 -4.50 -37.45 -6.22
CA GLY A 218 -3.26 -37.75 -5.50
C GLY A 218 -2.61 -36.52 -4.86
N ASP A 219 -3.11 -35.32 -5.19
CA ASP A 219 -2.60 -34.05 -4.68
C ASP A 219 -3.39 -33.54 -3.47
N SER A 220 -2.84 -32.50 -2.85
CA SER A 220 -3.43 -31.84 -1.68
C SER A 220 -3.68 -30.37 -1.97
N LEU A 221 -4.87 -29.88 -1.56
CA LEU A 221 -5.26 -28.49 -1.65
C LEU A 221 -5.93 -28.09 -0.34
N ARG A 222 -5.54 -26.93 0.21
CA ARG A 222 -6.13 -26.38 1.43
C ARG A 222 -6.39 -24.89 1.31
N VAL A 223 -7.49 -24.43 1.88
CA VAL A 223 -7.76 -22.99 2.01
C VAL A 223 -7.00 -22.45 3.20
N ILE A 224 -6.26 -21.38 2.97
CA ILE A 224 -5.57 -20.61 3.98
C ILE A 224 -6.38 -19.35 4.23
N LYS A 225 -6.64 -19.07 5.52
CA LYS A 225 -7.30 -17.85 5.97
C LYS A 225 -6.29 -16.72 6.08
N ALA A 226 -6.76 -15.48 6.00
CA ALA A 226 -5.95 -14.31 6.31
C ALA A 226 -5.30 -14.44 7.70
N PRO A 227 -4.06 -13.97 7.87
CA PRO A 227 -3.35 -14.06 9.14
C PRO A 227 -3.99 -13.19 10.23
N GLN A 228 -3.69 -13.51 11.48
CA GLN A 228 -4.06 -12.63 12.60
C GLN A 228 -3.25 -11.33 12.53
N LEU A 229 -3.94 -10.20 12.72
CA LEU A 229 -3.32 -8.88 12.66
C LEU A 229 -2.62 -8.48 13.97
N ARG A 230 -3.14 -8.89 15.14
CA ARG A 230 -2.46 -8.67 16.44
C ARG A 230 -1.15 -9.45 16.46
N GLN A 231 -0.07 -8.77 16.80
CA GLN A 231 1.26 -9.35 17.00
C GLN A 231 1.66 -9.29 18.47
N GLU A 232 2.64 -10.11 18.82
CA GLU A 232 3.31 -10.05 20.11
C GLU A 232 4.20 -8.81 20.16
N GLN A 233 4.19 -8.13 21.31
CA GLN A 233 5.03 -6.96 21.56
C GLN A 233 6.23 -7.36 22.41
N SER A 234 7.34 -6.63 22.24
CA SER A 234 8.58 -6.83 23.00
C SER A 234 8.86 -5.59 23.84
N ASP A 235 9.25 -5.79 25.10
CA ASP A 235 9.75 -4.72 25.97
C ASP A 235 11.14 -4.22 25.51
N ASP A 236 11.83 -5.00 24.66
CA ASP A 236 13.05 -4.60 23.97
C ASP A 236 12.72 -4.28 22.50
N SER A 237 12.19 -3.08 22.27
CA SER A 237 11.79 -2.58 20.95
C SER A 237 11.95 -1.05 20.87
N LEU A 238 11.92 -0.50 19.65
CA LEU A 238 11.88 0.96 19.44
C LEU A 238 10.63 1.57 20.10
N ARG A 239 9.47 0.94 19.93
CA ARG A 239 8.20 1.33 20.55
C ARG A 239 8.30 1.43 22.08
N ALA A 240 8.87 0.42 22.73
CA ALA A 240 8.98 0.41 24.19
C ALA A 240 9.80 1.59 24.69
N ARG A 241 10.95 1.83 24.04
CA ARG A 241 11.82 2.97 24.31
C ARG A 241 11.16 4.32 24.03
N ALA A 242 10.43 4.45 22.92
CA ALA A 242 9.65 5.65 22.63
C ALA A 242 8.59 5.97 23.70
N ALA A 243 8.01 4.94 24.33
CA ALA A 243 7.05 5.12 25.43
C ALA A 243 7.71 5.64 26.72
N ASP A 244 9.03 5.48 26.88
CA ASP A 244 9.79 5.86 28.08
C ASP A 244 10.36 7.30 28.02
N VAL A 245 10.24 8.01 26.89
CA VAL A 245 10.75 9.39 26.63
C VAL A 245 10.13 10.47 27.55
N GLY A 246 9.27 10.10 28.51
CA GLY A 246 8.72 11.03 29.52
C GLY A 246 7.68 12.03 28.98
N ARG A 247 7.40 11.99 27.68
CA ARG A 247 6.36 12.76 26.98
C ARG A 247 5.77 11.92 25.84
N PRO A 248 4.60 12.31 25.28
CA PRO A 248 4.10 11.66 24.07
C PRO A 248 5.12 11.80 22.93
N PHE A 249 5.64 10.67 22.48
CA PHE A 249 6.52 10.55 21.32
C PHE A 249 6.21 9.22 20.63
N ASP A 250 6.02 9.25 19.32
CA ASP A 250 5.74 8.04 18.55
C ASP A 250 6.91 7.70 17.64
N VAL A 251 7.19 6.40 17.48
CA VAL A 251 8.13 5.89 16.50
C VAL A 251 7.36 5.07 15.47
N GLY A 252 7.54 5.39 14.19
CA GLY A 252 6.74 4.83 13.11
C GLY A 252 7.55 4.26 11.96
N ALA A 253 6.82 3.62 11.05
CA ALA A 253 7.32 3.24 9.73
C ALA A 253 6.18 3.26 8.72
N ALA A 254 6.49 3.55 7.46
CA ALA A 254 5.58 3.28 6.35
C ALA A 254 5.40 1.77 6.16
N LEU A 255 4.15 1.34 5.94
CA LEU A 255 3.78 -0.07 5.83
C LEU A 255 2.86 -0.32 4.63
N ALA A 256 3.21 -1.35 3.86
CA ALA A 256 2.45 -1.82 2.70
C ALA A 256 1.60 -3.06 3.05
N GLU A 257 0.38 -3.13 2.51
CA GLU A 257 -0.58 -4.20 2.79
C GLU A 257 -0.14 -5.57 2.25
N ASN A 258 0.53 -5.62 1.10
CA ASN A 258 0.96 -6.88 0.49
C ASN A 258 1.91 -7.66 1.41
N PRO A 259 3.09 -7.14 1.80
CA PRO A 259 3.99 -7.85 2.71
C PRO A 259 3.39 -8.00 4.11
N LEU A 260 2.56 -7.06 4.57
CA LEU A 260 1.85 -7.21 5.84
C LEU A 260 1.01 -8.49 5.87
N LEU A 261 0.39 -8.90 4.77
CA LEU A 261 -0.49 -10.08 4.73
C LEU A 261 0.25 -11.34 4.29
N THR A 262 1.33 -11.21 3.52
CA THR A 262 2.04 -12.34 2.92
C THR A 262 3.34 -12.72 3.62
N ASP A 263 3.97 -11.81 4.36
CA ASP A 263 5.21 -12.05 5.09
C ASP A 263 4.98 -11.96 6.60
N SER A 264 4.99 -13.13 7.25
CA SER A 264 4.79 -13.22 8.70
C SER A 264 5.88 -12.51 9.52
N ARG A 265 7.12 -12.45 9.03
CA ARG A 265 8.22 -11.80 9.76
C ARG A 265 8.13 -10.28 9.61
N TYR A 266 7.80 -9.78 8.42
CA TYR A 266 7.50 -8.37 8.20
C TYR A 266 6.38 -7.91 9.14
N ARG A 267 5.25 -8.64 9.15
CA ARG A 267 4.11 -8.31 10.01
C ARG A 267 4.46 -8.33 11.50
N ALA A 268 5.20 -9.34 11.97
CA ALA A 268 5.61 -9.45 13.37
C ALA A 268 6.54 -8.30 13.80
N LEU A 269 7.51 -7.93 12.96
CA LEU A 269 8.39 -6.79 13.23
C LEU A 269 7.62 -5.47 13.23
N ALA A 270 6.77 -5.24 12.23
CA ALA A 270 5.91 -4.06 12.17
C ALA A 270 5.09 -3.91 13.47
N GLY A 271 4.42 -4.98 13.91
CA GLY A 271 3.56 -5.00 15.10
C GLY A 271 4.30 -4.82 16.44
N SER A 272 5.57 -5.23 16.50
CA SER A 272 6.37 -5.19 17.73
C SER A 272 7.22 -3.93 17.87
N GLN A 273 7.70 -3.36 16.76
CA GLN A 273 8.71 -2.28 16.79
C GLN A 273 8.11 -0.87 16.79
N PHE A 274 6.96 -0.62 16.18
CA PHE A 274 6.49 0.74 15.90
C PHE A 274 5.21 1.08 16.65
N SER A 275 5.07 2.29 17.23
CA SER A 275 3.82 2.80 17.82
C SER A 275 2.97 3.60 16.83
N MET A 276 3.48 3.88 15.63
CA MET A 276 2.76 4.56 14.56
C MET A 276 2.94 3.82 13.23
N LEU A 277 1.91 3.84 12.39
CA LEU A 277 1.92 3.29 11.05
C LEU A 277 1.57 4.41 10.07
N THR A 278 2.34 4.51 8.99
CA THR A 278 1.98 5.31 7.81
C THR A 278 1.55 4.37 6.68
N PRO A 279 0.33 4.44 6.15
CA PRO A 279 -0.07 3.67 4.99
C PRO A 279 0.71 4.18 3.78
N GLU A 280 1.69 3.42 3.32
CA GLU A 280 2.67 3.89 2.33
C GLU A 280 1.99 4.38 1.04
N ASN A 281 1.07 3.58 0.51
CA ASN A 281 0.39 3.86 -0.75
C ASN A 281 -1.13 3.87 -0.63
N ALA A 282 -1.70 3.04 0.23
CA ALA A 282 -3.14 2.78 0.26
C ALA A 282 -4.02 4.01 0.56
N PHE A 283 -3.42 5.09 1.08
CA PHE A 283 -4.11 6.36 1.35
C PHE A 283 -3.89 7.42 0.25
N LYS A 284 -3.00 7.20 -0.71
CA LYS A 284 -2.80 8.11 -1.85
C LYS A 284 -4.04 8.14 -2.77
N PRO A 285 -4.33 9.28 -3.44
CA PRO A 285 -5.57 9.45 -4.21
C PRO A 285 -5.85 8.37 -5.26
N GLN A 286 -4.84 7.88 -5.99
CA GLN A 286 -5.01 6.84 -7.01
C GLN A 286 -5.49 5.49 -6.45
N PHE A 287 -5.23 5.18 -5.17
CA PHE A 287 -5.67 3.93 -4.55
C PHE A 287 -7.08 4.05 -3.95
N LEU A 288 -7.38 5.20 -3.33
CA LEU A 288 -8.65 5.46 -2.64
C LEU A 288 -9.77 5.89 -3.58
N HIS A 289 -9.44 6.67 -4.60
CA HIS A 289 -10.41 7.32 -5.49
C HIS A 289 -10.03 7.14 -6.97
N PRO A 290 -9.82 5.88 -7.42
CA PRO A 290 -9.22 5.57 -8.73
C PRO A 290 -10.07 6.06 -9.91
N ARG A 291 -11.39 6.22 -9.70
CA ARG A 291 -12.32 6.74 -10.72
C ARG A 291 -13.30 7.74 -10.15
N ARG A 292 -13.73 8.69 -10.99
CA ARG A 292 -14.78 9.66 -10.65
C ARG A 292 -16.00 8.98 -10.02
N GLY A 293 -16.34 9.38 -8.80
CA GLY A 293 -17.46 8.82 -8.03
C GLY A 293 -17.28 7.40 -7.46
N VAL A 294 -16.12 6.75 -7.66
CA VAL A 294 -15.83 5.41 -7.14
C VAL A 294 -14.73 5.48 -6.10
N TYR A 295 -15.05 5.09 -4.87
CA TYR A 295 -14.08 4.97 -3.78
C TYR A 295 -13.90 3.51 -3.37
N ASP A 296 -12.67 3.12 -3.04
CA ASP A 296 -12.36 1.82 -2.49
C ASP A 296 -11.37 1.95 -1.32
N PHE A 297 -11.90 1.80 -0.10
CA PHE A 297 -11.14 1.99 1.14
C PHE A 297 -10.56 0.70 1.70
N ARG A 298 -10.69 -0.45 1.04
CA ARG A 298 -10.45 -1.75 1.70
C ARG A 298 -9.00 -1.99 2.09
N ASP A 299 -8.06 -1.64 1.22
CA ASP A 299 -6.63 -1.81 1.48
C ASP A 299 -6.18 -0.85 2.60
N ALA A 300 -6.68 0.39 2.57
CA ALA A 300 -6.49 1.37 3.62
C ALA A 300 -7.12 0.95 4.98
N ASP A 301 -8.36 0.45 4.97
CA ASP A 301 -9.05 -0.05 6.16
C ASP A 301 -8.33 -1.29 6.74
N LEU A 302 -7.65 -2.09 5.91
CA LEU A 302 -6.84 -3.22 6.37
C LEU A 302 -5.65 -2.74 7.21
N LEU A 303 -4.94 -1.70 6.75
CA LEU A 303 -3.84 -1.09 7.50
C LEU A 303 -4.33 -0.42 8.78
N VAL A 304 -5.45 0.29 8.74
CA VAL A 304 -6.08 0.88 9.94
C VAL A 304 -6.51 -0.20 10.95
N ARG A 305 -7.02 -1.35 10.48
CA ARG A 305 -7.33 -2.49 11.36
C ARG A 305 -6.07 -3.09 11.98
N PHE A 306 -4.97 -3.18 11.23
CA PHE A 306 -3.70 -3.64 11.77
C PHE A 306 -3.16 -2.68 12.83
N ALA A 307 -3.19 -1.37 12.55
CA ALA A 307 -2.78 -0.34 13.49
C ALA A 307 -3.58 -0.43 14.80
N ARG A 308 -4.91 -0.46 14.70
CA ARG A 308 -5.80 -0.64 15.86
C ARG A 308 -5.54 -1.95 16.60
N ALA A 309 -5.35 -3.05 15.86
CA ALA A 309 -5.08 -4.34 16.47
C ALA A 309 -3.78 -4.33 17.29
N ASN A 310 -2.81 -3.48 16.95
CA ASN A 310 -1.52 -3.39 17.62
C ASN A 310 -1.33 -2.11 18.44
N ASP A 311 -2.40 -1.40 18.78
CA ASP A 311 -2.35 -0.15 19.56
C ASP A 311 -1.43 0.91 18.92
N MET A 312 -1.44 1.00 17.59
CA MET A 312 -0.70 2.02 16.83
C MET A 312 -1.60 3.21 16.51
N LYS A 313 -0.98 4.39 16.43
CA LYS A 313 -1.56 5.54 15.74
C LYS A 313 -1.42 5.36 14.22
N VAL A 314 -2.30 6.02 13.47
CA VAL A 314 -2.18 6.11 12.01
C VAL A 314 -1.84 7.55 11.65
N HIS A 315 -0.68 7.73 11.03
CA HIS A 315 -0.32 8.92 10.26
C HIS A 315 -0.81 8.67 8.83
N ALA A 316 -1.82 9.42 8.40
CA ALA A 316 -2.46 9.21 7.12
C ALA A 316 -1.81 10.08 6.03
N HIS A 317 -1.32 9.42 4.97
CA HIS A 317 -0.58 10.02 3.85
C HIS A 317 -1.25 9.66 2.52
N THR A 318 -1.83 10.57 1.74
CA THR A 318 -2.03 12.01 1.93
C THR A 318 -3.36 12.43 1.27
N LEU A 319 -3.93 13.58 1.64
CA LEU A 319 -5.20 14.05 1.08
C LEU A 319 -5.06 14.84 -0.23
N VAL A 320 -4.01 15.64 -0.36
CA VAL A 320 -3.75 16.51 -1.51
C VAL A 320 -2.27 16.42 -1.84
N TRP A 321 -1.98 16.05 -3.08
CA TRP A 321 -0.63 15.95 -3.62
C TRP A 321 -0.67 16.24 -5.12
N HIS A 322 0.48 16.57 -5.70
CA HIS A 322 0.62 16.76 -7.14
C HIS A 322 0.91 15.43 -7.87
N GLU A 323 1.41 14.42 -7.16
CA GLU A 323 1.66 13.07 -7.64
C GLU A 323 0.60 12.06 -7.16
N ALA A 324 0.73 10.80 -7.63
CA ALA A 324 -0.19 9.70 -7.36
C ALA A 324 -1.69 10.06 -7.52
N LEU A 325 -1.98 10.98 -8.45
CA LEU A 325 -3.32 11.37 -8.83
C LEU A 325 -3.79 10.51 -10.01
N PRO A 326 -4.98 9.88 -9.92
CA PRO A 326 -5.53 9.16 -11.06
C PRO A 326 -5.84 10.15 -12.19
N ASN A 327 -5.65 9.72 -13.44
CA ASN A 327 -5.72 10.59 -14.63
C ASN A 327 -6.97 11.48 -14.68
N TRP A 328 -8.14 10.96 -14.30
CA TRP A 328 -9.39 11.71 -14.31
C TRP A 328 -9.39 12.95 -13.37
N MET A 329 -8.52 13.00 -12.35
CA MET A 329 -8.34 14.17 -11.49
C MET A 329 -7.42 15.22 -12.12
N ARG A 330 -6.59 14.85 -13.10
CA ARG A 330 -5.71 15.74 -13.85
C ARG A 330 -6.38 16.31 -15.10
N GLU A 331 -7.29 15.55 -15.71
CA GLU A 331 -7.96 15.89 -16.97
C GLU A 331 -9.16 16.83 -16.77
N ASN A 332 -8.92 18.03 -16.23
CA ASN A 332 -9.97 19.05 -16.12
C ASN A 332 -9.44 20.48 -16.07
N ASP A 333 -9.78 21.27 -17.08
CA ASP A 333 -9.36 22.67 -17.19
C ASP A 333 -10.33 23.67 -16.52
N ASP A 334 -11.45 23.22 -15.92
CA ASP A 334 -12.38 24.09 -15.18
C ASP A 334 -11.93 24.22 -13.70
N PRO A 335 -11.40 25.40 -13.29
CA PRO A 335 -10.86 25.58 -11.94
C PRO A 335 -11.87 25.32 -10.82
N GLU A 336 -13.15 25.63 -11.03
CA GLU A 336 -14.17 25.39 -9.99
C GLU A 336 -14.47 23.89 -9.86
N GLU A 337 -14.42 23.14 -10.95
CA GLU A 337 -14.61 21.69 -10.88
C GLU A 337 -13.39 20.98 -10.27
N VAL A 338 -12.17 21.45 -10.53
CA VAL A 338 -10.94 20.99 -9.85
C VAL A 338 -11.04 21.25 -8.35
N ARG A 339 -11.37 22.48 -7.96
CA ARG A 339 -11.64 22.86 -6.56
C ARG A 339 -12.70 21.99 -5.91
N ARG A 340 -13.85 21.78 -6.59
CA ARG A 340 -14.93 20.90 -6.09
C ARG A 340 -14.47 19.45 -5.96
N THR A 341 -13.62 18.98 -6.86
CA THR A 341 -13.05 17.63 -6.83
C THR A 341 -12.15 17.44 -5.60
N MET A 342 -11.22 18.37 -5.35
CA MET A 342 -10.37 18.37 -4.15
C MET A 342 -11.21 18.34 -2.87
N LEU A 343 -12.14 19.28 -2.73
CA LEU A 343 -12.97 19.38 -1.52
C LEU A 343 -13.85 18.14 -1.29
N ARG A 344 -14.38 17.55 -2.37
CA ARG A 344 -15.16 16.31 -2.28
C ARG A 344 -14.27 15.13 -1.89
N HIS A 345 -13.09 15.02 -2.49
CA HIS A 345 -12.12 13.98 -2.15
C HIS A 345 -11.76 14.03 -0.66
N ILE A 346 -11.37 15.21 -0.16
CA ILE A 346 -11.06 15.43 1.27
C ILE A 346 -12.26 15.05 2.14
N ALA A 347 -13.46 15.51 1.82
CA ALA A 347 -14.65 15.24 2.62
C ALA A 347 -14.99 13.74 2.69
N MET A 348 -14.83 13.01 1.58
CA MET A 348 -15.10 11.57 1.51
C MET A 348 -14.03 10.75 2.23
N VAL A 349 -12.76 11.03 1.98
CA VAL A 349 -11.62 10.28 2.53
C VAL A 349 -11.47 10.55 4.02
N ALA A 350 -11.26 11.82 4.42
CA ALA A 350 -11.13 12.17 5.84
C ALA A 350 -12.40 11.87 6.63
N GLY A 351 -13.58 11.96 5.99
CA GLY A 351 -14.86 11.56 6.58
C GLY A 351 -14.95 10.06 6.87
N HIS A 352 -14.48 9.20 5.97
CA HIS A 352 -14.46 7.73 6.15
C HIS A 352 -13.54 7.28 7.29
N PHE A 353 -12.41 7.97 7.45
CA PHE A 353 -11.39 7.67 8.46
C PHE A 353 -11.52 8.48 9.75
N LYS A 354 -12.55 9.31 9.88
CA LYS A 354 -12.80 10.13 11.06
C LYS A 354 -12.69 9.35 12.37
N GLY A 355 -11.82 9.80 13.26
CA GLY A 355 -11.54 9.19 14.56
C GLY A 355 -10.79 7.85 14.52
N LYS A 356 -10.30 7.43 13.35
CA LYS A 356 -9.44 6.26 13.16
C LYS A 356 -7.98 6.64 12.88
N VAL A 357 -7.74 7.90 12.51
CA VAL A 357 -6.43 8.46 12.18
C VAL A 357 -6.05 9.50 13.22
N ALA A 358 -4.77 9.54 13.59
CA ALA A 358 -4.25 10.48 14.58
C ALA A 358 -3.87 11.81 13.92
N GLU A 359 -3.28 11.73 12.73
CA GLU A 359 -2.79 12.87 11.98
C GLU A 359 -2.85 12.63 10.47
N TRP A 360 -2.95 13.73 9.72
CA TRP A 360 -3.01 13.75 8.25
C TRP A 360 -1.86 14.59 7.69
N ASP A 361 -1.22 14.06 6.65
CA ASP A 361 -0.69 14.90 5.58
C ASP A 361 -1.89 15.45 4.81
N VAL A 362 -2.18 16.73 5.02
CA VAL A 362 -3.26 17.39 4.29
C VAL A 362 -2.79 17.80 2.92
N VAL A 363 -1.61 18.42 2.85
CA VAL A 363 -0.94 18.79 1.61
C VAL A 363 0.48 18.22 1.67
N ASN A 364 0.82 17.39 0.69
CA ASN A 364 2.16 16.87 0.49
C ASN A 364 2.85 17.67 -0.61
N GLU A 365 4.11 18.05 -0.37
CA GLU A 365 5.05 18.62 -1.34
C GLU A 365 4.56 19.85 -2.13
N PRO A 366 4.04 20.90 -1.45
CA PRO A 366 3.64 22.12 -2.12
C PRO A 366 4.82 22.96 -2.62
N MET A 367 6.05 22.71 -2.18
CA MET A 367 7.24 23.49 -2.58
C MET A 367 7.81 23.01 -3.92
N SER A 368 8.36 23.94 -4.70
CA SER A 368 8.87 23.69 -6.05
C SER A 368 10.29 23.13 -6.05
N ASP A 369 10.64 22.26 -7.01
CA ASP A 369 12.04 21.84 -7.21
C ASP A 369 12.86 22.83 -8.06
N ASP A 370 12.20 23.77 -8.77
CA ASP A 370 12.92 24.78 -9.55
C ASP A 370 13.38 25.93 -8.66
N GLU A 371 14.70 26.07 -8.48
CA GLU A 371 15.37 27.18 -7.78
C GLU A 371 14.84 28.56 -8.20
N LYS A 372 14.43 28.75 -9.45
CA LYS A 372 13.89 30.03 -9.94
C LYS A 372 12.61 30.43 -9.22
N SER A 373 11.84 29.47 -8.72
CA SER A 373 10.58 29.66 -7.99
C SER A 373 10.75 30.42 -6.68
N TYR A 374 11.99 30.54 -6.20
CA TYR A 374 12.35 31.23 -4.96
C TYR A 374 12.94 32.63 -5.21
N THR A 375 13.09 33.01 -6.48
CA THR A 375 13.66 34.28 -6.89
C THR A 375 12.59 35.20 -7.49
N ASN A 376 12.93 36.45 -7.79
CA ASN A 376 12.06 37.41 -8.50
C ASN A 376 10.69 37.71 -7.87
N GLY A 377 10.48 37.36 -6.60
CA GLY A 377 9.23 37.60 -5.87
C GLY A 377 8.19 36.50 -6.00
N ASP A 378 8.57 35.34 -6.54
CA ASP A 378 7.75 34.13 -6.52
C ASP A 378 7.71 33.52 -5.10
N LEU A 379 6.65 32.73 -4.83
CA LEU A 379 6.35 32.23 -3.48
C LEU A 379 6.99 30.86 -3.18
N GLY A 380 7.81 30.32 -4.07
CA GLY A 380 8.41 28.98 -3.95
C GLY A 380 7.44 27.82 -4.15
N LEU A 381 6.18 28.08 -4.51
CA LEU A 381 5.14 27.05 -4.62
C LEU A 381 5.20 26.31 -5.96
N ARG A 382 5.02 24.99 -5.91
CA ARG A 382 4.92 24.11 -7.06
C ARG A 382 3.70 24.48 -7.90
N SER A 383 3.96 24.98 -9.09
CA SER A 383 2.94 25.28 -10.09
C SER A 383 2.86 24.20 -11.18
N GLU A 384 4.00 23.62 -11.56
CA GLU A 384 4.06 22.55 -12.55
C GLU A 384 3.41 21.27 -12.01
N GLN A 385 2.61 20.60 -12.86
CA GLN A 385 1.96 19.30 -12.58
C GLN A 385 1.00 19.30 -11.36
N SER A 386 0.71 20.46 -10.79
CA SER A 386 -0.21 20.63 -9.66
C SER A 386 -1.54 21.21 -10.14
N PRO A 387 -2.56 20.37 -10.46
CA PRO A 387 -3.87 20.87 -10.89
C PRO A 387 -4.52 21.76 -9.83
N TRP A 388 -4.20 21.53 -8.55
CA TRP A 388 -4.70 22.32 -7.43
C TRP A 388 -4.16 23.74 -7.45
N PHE A 389 -2.85 23.91 -7.64
CA PHE A 389 -2.24 25.23 -7.72
C PHE A 389 -2.66 25.96 -9.00
N GLU A 390 -2.70 25.27 -10.14
CA GLU A 390 -3.17 25.85 -11.41
C GLU A 390 -4.60 26.41 -11.29
N ALA A 391 -5.48 25.70 -10.57
CA ALA A 391 -6.87 26.10 -10.39
C ALA A 391 -7.07 27.23 -9.36
N MET A 392 -6.30 27.24 -8.26
CA MET A 392 -6.62 28.07 -7.08
C MET A 392 -5.45 28.92 -6.56
N GLY A 393 -4.23 28.78 -7.10
CA GLY A 393 -3.01 29.35 -6.51
C GLY A 393 -2.81 28.86 -5.07
N GLU A 394 -2.09 29.61 -4.22
CA GLU A 394 -1.84 29.23 -2.81
C GLU A 394 -3.12 28.89 -2.00
N GLU A 395 -4.29 29.42 -2.40
CA GLU A 395 -5.55 29.21 -1.68
C GLU A 395 -6.00 27.74 -1.63
N TYR A 396 -5.52 26.86 -2.51
CA TYR A 396 -5.85 25.42 -2.41
C TYR A 396 -5.41 24.84 -1.06
N ILE A 397 -4.30 25.32 -0.51
CA ILE A 397 -3.73 24.85 0.77
C ILE A 397 -4.66 25.28 1.91
N ASP A 398 -5.05 26.56 1.95
CA ASP A 398 -6.03 27.10 2.89
C ASP A 398 -7.33 26.27 2.92
N GLU A 399 -7.84 25.96 1.74
CA GLU A 399 -9.08 25.22 1.58
C GLU A 399 -8.96 23.76 1.99
N ALA A 400 -7.85 23.11 1.65
CA ALA A 400 -7.58 21.71 1.99
C ALA A 400 -7.55 21.52 3.51
N PHE A 401 -6.78 22.34 4.23
CA PHE A 401 -6.70 22.30 5.70
C PHE A 401 -8.03 22.59 6.37
N ARG A 402 -8.76 23.63 5.92
CA ARG A 402 -10.10 23.93 6.46
C ARG A 402 -11.09 22.79 6.17
N ALA A 403 -10.99 22.11 5.03
CA ALA A 403 -11.84 20.97 4.69
C ALA A 403 -11.51 19.73 5.53
N ALA A 404 -10.23 19.41 5.70
CA ALA A 404 -9.75 18.32 6.54
C ALA A 404 -10.20 18.52 8.00
N HIS A 405 -10.02 19.73 8.55
CA HIS A 405 -10.46 20.07 9.90
C HIS A 405 -11.98 19.94 10.07
N ARG A 406 -12.78 20.33 9.08
CA ARG A 406 -14.24 20.14 9.12
C ARG A 406 -14.63 18.65 9.12
N ALA A 407 -13.93 17.82 8.35
CA ALA A 407 -14.19 16.39 8.26
C ALA A 407 -13.86 15.68 9.58
N ASP A 408 -12.66 15.91 10.11
CA ASP A 408 -12.21 15.39 11.40
C ASP A 408 -11.49 16.44 12.25
N PRO A 409 -12.20 17.16 13.14
CA PRO A 409 -11.61 18.19 13.99
C PRO A 409 -10.64 17.66 15.06
N LYS A 410 -10.51 16.34 15.22
CA LYS A 410 -9.64 15.72 16.23
C LYS A 410 -8.30 15.24 15.69
N ALA A 411 -8.20 15.07 14.37
CA ALA A 411 -6.94 14.70 13.75
C ALA A 411 -6.03 15.95 13.68
N ARG A 412 -4.74 15.77 13.94
CA ARG A 412 -3.74 16.82 13.72
C ARG A 412 -3.47 16.96 12.22
N LEU A 413 -3.30 18.19 11.75
CA LEU A 413 -3.17 18.49 10.33
C LEU A 413 -1.76 19.00 10.01
N PHE A 414 -1.09 18.30 9.12
CA PHE A 414 0.28 18.56 8.72
C PHE A 414 0.41 18.95 7.25
N LEU A 415 1.39 19.80 6.97
CA LEU A 415 2.02 19.94 5.66
C LEU A 415 3.27 19.04 5.69
N ASN A 416 3.50 18.24 4.66
CA ASN A 416 4.64 17.31 4.58
C ASN A 416 5.51 17.65 3.37
N GLU A 417 6.82 17.73 3.54
CA GLU A 417 7.73 18.26 2.53
C GLU A 417 9.14 17.63 2.64
N TYR A 418 9.80 17.46 1.49
CA TYR A 418 11.20 17.04 1.40
C TYR A 418 12.13 18.19 1.03
N GLY A 419 13.42 18.01 1.27
CA GLY A 419 14.46 18.93 0.81
C GLY A 419 14.36 20.32 1.46
N VAL A 420 13.80 20.38 2.66
CA VAL A 420 13.62 21.59 3.49
C VAL A 420 14.37 21.49 4.82
N GLU A 421 15.14 20.42 4.98
CA GLU A 421 16.01 20.19 6.11
C GLU A 421 17.26 21.07 6.04
N GLU A 422 17.73 21.43 4.83
CA GLU A 422 18.87 22.33 4.60
C GLU A 422 18.47 23.81 4.70
N GLU A 423 19.38 24.65 5.21
CA GLU A 423 19.27 26.10 5.11
C GLU A 423 19.18 26.55 3.65
N GLY A 424 18.30 27.50 3.35
CA GLY A 424 18.24 28.10 2.03
C GLY A 424 16.86 28.61 1.64
N GLU A 425 16.75 29.07 0.40
CA GLU A 425 15.54 29.75 -0.09
C GLU A 425 14.30 28.83 -0.07
N ARG A 426 14.48 27.50 -0.20
CA ARG A 426 13.39 26.52 -0.10
C ARG A 426 12.85 26.39 1.33
N TRP A 427 13.73 26.33 2.33
CA TRP A 427 13.33 26.39 3.74
C TRP A 427 12.64 27.73 4.08
N ASP A 428 13.26 28.85 3.69
CA ASP A 428 12.71 30.19 3.93
C ASP A 428 11.27 30.32 3.39
N ALA A 429 11.05 29.83 2.16
CA ALA A 429 9.74 29.87 1.53
C ALA A 429 8.71 28.97 2.22
N LEU A 430 9.10 27.78 2.70
CA LEU A 430 8.23 26.92 3.50
C LEU A 430 7.87 27.58 4.84
N TYR A 431 8.86 28.12 5.55
CA TYR A 431 8.65 28.83 6.81
C TYR A 431 7.68 30.00 6.63
N ASP A 432 7.89 30.82 5.59
CA ASP A 432 7.02 31.93 5.26
C ASP A 432 5.61 31.47 4.84
N LEU A 433 5.48 30.34 4.14
CA LEU A 433 4.18 29.74 3.82
C LEU A 433 3.43 29.38 5.11
N VAL A 434 4.07 28.66 6.04
CA VAL A 434 3.46 28.26 7.32
C VAL A 434 3.03 29.49 8.11
N LYS A 435 3.87 30.52 8.17
CA LYS A 435 3.55 31.79 8.82
C LYS A 435 2.31 32.44 8.19
N ARG A 436 2.23 32.53 6.86
CA ARG A 436 1.06 33.07 6.15
C ARG A 436 -0.22 32.26 6.43
N LEU A 437 -0.12 30.92 6.48
CA LEU A 437 -1.24 30.04 6.83
C LEU A 437 -1.74 30.33 8.26
N LYS A 438 -0.83 30.50 9.23
CA LYS A 438 -1.18 30.86 10.61
C LYS A 438 -1.83 32.23 10.70
N GLU A 439 -1.30 33.23 9.99
CA GLU A 439 -1.87 34.59 9.92
C GLU A 439 -3.30 34.60 9.34
N ARG A 440 -3.58 33.72 8.35
CA ARG A 440 -4.92 33.52 7.78
C ARG A 440 -5.83 32.60 8.61
N GLY A 441 -5.39 32.14 9.77
CA GLY A 441 -6.17 31.26 10.66
C GLY A 441 -6.46 29.89 10.05
N VAL A 442 -5.59 29.39 9.17
CA VAL A 442 -5.66 28.01 8.66
C VAL A 442 -5.32 27.04 9.80
N PRO A 443 -6.08 25.93 9.98
CA PRO A 443 -5.85 24.98 11.05
C PRO A 443 -4.67 24.04 10.73
N ILE A 444 -3.45 24.59 10.70
CA ILE A 444 -2.21 23.81 10.58
C ILE A 444 -1.61 23.58 11.97
N ASP A 445 -1.39 22.30 12.30
CA ASP A 445 -0.86 21.86 13.59
C ASP A 445 0.63 21.55 13.53
N GLY A 446 1.16 21.17 12.36
CA GLY A 446 2.58 20.88 12.21
C GLY A 446 3.10 20.79 10.78
N VAL A 447 4.41 20.59 10.67
CA VAL A 447 5.14 20.29 9.44
C VAL A 447 5.87 18.95 9.62
N GLY A 448 5.75 18.08 8.63
CA GLY A 448 6.54 16.86 8.51
C GLY A 448 7.75 17.10 7.61
N PHE A 449 8.93 16.76 8.10
CA PHE A 449 10.16 16.68 7.33
C PHE A 449 10.29 15.24 6.84
N GLN A 450 10.26 15.04 5.53
CA GLN A 450 10.37 13.69 4.97
C GLN A 450 11.73 13.06 5.31
N ASN A 451 12.82 13.83 5.29
CA ASN A 451 14.18 13.34 5.56
C ASN A 451 14.63 12.22 4.61
N HIS A 452 14.31 12.33 3.33
CA HIS A 452 14.92 11.50 2.28
C HIS A 452 16.36 11.95 2.00
N GLU A 453 17.35 11.18 2.47
CA GLU A 453 18.77 11.55 2.32
C GLU A 453 19.48 10.69 1.26
N TYR A 454 19.06 10.88 0.00
CA TYR A 454 19.43 9.99 -1.12
C TYR A 454 20.84 10.19 -1.67
N ALA A 455 21.43 11.36 -1.48
CA ALA A 455 22.78 11.70 -1.85
C ALA A 455 23.56 12.29 -0.66
N PRO A 456 24.91 12.30 -0.69
CA PRO A 456 25.70 12.92 0.37
C PRO A 456 25.38 14.40 0.64
N GLY A 457 24.85 15.13 -0.34
CA GLY A 457 24.43 16.52 -0.18
C GLY A 457 23.12 16.69 0.61
N ASP A 458 22.28 15.65 0.65
CA ASP A 458 21.00 15.67 1.36
C ASP A 458 21.17 15.39 2.86
N ARG A 459 22.39 14.98 3.28
CA ARG A 459 22.73 14.66 4.67
C ARG A 459 22.98 15.94 5.44
N ILE A 460 21.99 16.32 6.23
CA ILE A 460 22.00 17.61 6.92
C ILE A 460 22.51 17.47 8.35
N ASP A 461 23.33 18.40 8.81
CA ASP A 461 23.77 18.44 10.21
C ASP A 461 22.56 18.48 11.18
N PRO A 462 22.55 17.66 12.25
CA PRO A 462 21.46 17.66 13.22
C PRO A 462 21.17 19.02 13.88
N GLU A 463 22.15 19.91 14.03
CA GLU A 463 21.92 21.25 14.60
C GLU A 463 21.20 22.17 13.62
N THR A 464 21.45 22.05 12.31
CA THR A 464 20.65 22.73 11.29
C THR A 464 19.21 22.23 11.30
N PHE A 465 19.01 20.91 11.35
CA PHE A 465 17.65 20.38 11.49
C PHE A 465 16.96 20.89 12.78
N ARG A 466 17.71 20.99 13.88
CA ARG A 466 17.21 21.54 15.15
C ARG A 466 16.79 22.99 15.07
N SER A 467 17.51 23.85 14.33
CA SER A 467 17.10 25.25 14.15
C SER A 467 15.74 25.32 13.48
N HIS A 468 15.51 24.55 12.41
CA HIS A 468 14.23 24.49 11.71
C HIS A 468 13.10 23.98 12.61
N VAL A 469 13.35 22.94 13.41
CA VAL A 469 12.39 22.45 14.40
C VAL A 469 12.03 23.55 15.41
N ARG A 470 13.00 24.34 15.88
CA ARG A 470 12.74 25.45 16.82
C ARG A 470 12.00 26.61 16.18
N ASP A 471 12.32 26.96 14.95
CA ASP A 471 11.64 28.01 14.19
C ASP A 471 10.14 27.70 14.05
N LEU A 472 9.80 26.43 13.76
CA LEU A 472 8.42 25.95 13.77
C LEU A 472 7.76 26.08 15.15
N ALA A 473 8.50 25.83 16.23
CA ALA A 473 8.01 26.02 17.58
C ALA A 473 7.64 27.50 17.86
N GLU A 474 8.40 28.45 17.32
CA GLU A 474 8.11 29.89 17.46
C GLU A 474 6.80 30.30 16.77
N LEU A 475 6.43 29.61 15.69
CA LEU A 475 5.12 29.76 15.03
C LEU A 475 3.99 29.00 15.73
N GLY A 476 4.30 28.27 16.81
CA GLY A 476 3.36 27.42 17.53
C GLY A 476 2.86 26.26 16.69
N VAL A 477 3.73 25.68 15.85
CA VAL A 477 3.47 24.46 15.08
C VAL A 477 4.47 23.37 15.46
N GLN A 478 4.03 22.13 15.30
CA GLN A 478 4.80 20.93 15.65
C GLN A 478 5.67 20.49 14.48
N ALA A 479 6.72 19.74 14.77
CA ALA A 479 7.57 19.09 13.79
C ALA A 479 7.44 17.56 13.91
N ARG A 480 7.86 16.83 12.89
CA ARG A 480 8.16 15.39 12.94
C ARG A 480 9.10 15.02 11.80
N VAL A 481 9.82 13.92 11.99
CA VAL A 481 10.44 13.19 10.89
C VAL A 481 9.43 12.16 10.40
N SER A 482 9.01 12.24 9.13
CA SER A 482 7.90 11.46 8.59
C SER A 482 8.32 10.27 7.73
N GLU A 483 9.43 10.34 7.00
CA GLU A 483 9.70 9.40 5.88
C GLU A 483 11.18 9.01 5.76
N MET A 484 11.93 9.00 6.86
CA MET A 484 13.38 8.92 6.77
C MET A 484 13.88 7.60 6.17
N ASP A 485 14.77 7.73 5.20
CA ASP A 485 15.55 6.66 4.58
C ASP A 485 16.89 7.21 4.09
N VAL A 486 17.93 6.38 4.17
CA VAL A 486 19.32 6.79 3.86
C VAL A 486 19.98 5.67 3.05
N PRO A 487 19.87 5.67 1.71
CA PRO A 487 20.48 4.65 0.87
C PRO A 487 22.01 4.66 0.98
N ILE A 488 22.58 3.47 1.09
CA ILE A 488 24.02 3.24 1.05
C ILE A 488 24.45 3.01 -0.40
N GLY A 489 25.32 3.90 -0.90
CA GLY A 489 25.92 3.72 -2.21
C GLY A 489 26.87 2.51 -2.25
N GLU A 490 26.93 1.80 -3.38
CA GLU A 490 27.81 0.61 -3.52
C GLU A 490 29.30 0.91 -3.28
N ASP A 491 29.74 2.15 -3.54
CA ASP A 491 31.12 2.62 -3.38
C ASP A 491 31.37 3.36 -2.05
N GLU A 492 30.39 3.39 -1.14
CA GLU A 492 30.49 4.13 0.11
C GLU A 492 31.16 3.30 1.21
N GLU A 493 32.46 3.56 1.45
CA GLU A 493 33.31 2.79 2.39
C GLU A 493 32.73 2.71 3.81
N ASP A 494 32.09 3.78 4.29
CA ASP A 494 31.52 3.89 5.63
C ASP A 494 29.97 3.96 5.64
N GLY A 495 29.31 3.53 4.56
CA GLY A 495 27.88 3.80 4.37
C GLY A 495 26.95 3.28 5.48
N GLN A 496 27.27 2.13 6.10
CA GLN A 496 26.47 1.63 7.23
C GLN A 496 26.59 2.52 8.48
N GLN A 497 27.76 3.10 8.71
CA GLN A 497 27.97 4.03 9.81
C GLN A 497 27.24 5.34 9.51
N THR A 498 27.33 5.86 8.28
CA THR A 498 26.62 7.07 7.88
C THR A 498 25.11 6.92 7.98
N GLN A 499 24.51 5.87 7.41
CA GLN A 499 23.08 5.59 7.54
C GLN A 499 22.64 5.58 9.02
N ALA A 500 23.44 4.96 9.89
CA ALA A 500 23.12 4.86 11.30
C ALA A 500 23.23 6.20 12.05
N ASP A 501 24.26 7.00 11.73
CA ASP A 501 24.50 8.29 12.36
C ASP A 501 23.46 9.34 11.95
N GLU A 502 23.07 9.38 10.66
CA GLU A 502 22.04 10.30 10.19
C GLU A 502 20.69 10.00 10.85
N MET A 503 20.25 8.73 10.79
CA MET A 503 18.98 8.31 11.41
C MET A 503 18.94 8.59 12.90
N ALA A 504 20.00 8.23 13.63
CA ALA A 504 20.07 8.49 15.06
C ALA A 504 20.22 9.99 15.38
N GLY A 505 20.90 10.76 14.54
CA GLY A 505 21.05 12.21 14.67
C GLY A 505 19.70 12.93 14.61
N LYS A 506 18.88 12.65 13.60
CA LYS A 506 17.53 13.21 13.48
C LYS A 506 16.61 12.77 14.61
N LEU A 507 16.67 11.49 15.01
CA LEU A 507 15.93 11.00 16.17
C LEU A 507 16.32 11.76 17.44
N ARG A 508 17.61 11.96 17.75
CA ARG A 508 18.06 12.69 18.95
C ARG A 508 17.53 14.12 18.99
N VAL A 509 17.57 14.85 17.88
CA VAL A 509 16.95 16.18 17.79
C VAL A 509 15.47 16.09 18.15
N CYS A 510 14.78 15.11 17.58
CA CYS A 510 13.37 14.91 17.85
C CYS A 510 13.04 14.46 19.27
N LEU A 511 13.95 13.81 19.98
CA LEU A 511 13.80 13.46 21.40
C LEU A 511 14.00 14.69 22.30
N GLU A 512 14.97 15.54 21.97
CA GLU A 512 15.34 16.71 22.77
C GLU A 512 14.43 17.92 22.56
N GLU A 513 13.89 18.13 21.35
CA GLU A 513 12.99 19.26 21.05
C GLU A 513 11.52 18.88 21.29
N PRO A 514 10.81 19.50 22.26
CA PRO A 514 9.46 19.07 22.66
C PRO A 514 8.37 19.21 21.60
N ASN A 515 8.57 20.06 20.59
CA ASN A 515 7.63 20.23 19.49
C ASN A 515 7.85 19.21 18.36
N CYS A 516 8.95 18.44 18.35
CA CYS A 516 9.06 17.28 17.48
C CYS A 516 8.31 16.08 18.11
N THR A 517 7.25 15.61 17.47
CA THR A 517 6.32 14.66 18.09
C THR A 517 6.49 13.20 17.69
N SER A 518 7.19 12.93 16.59
CA SER A 518 7.41 11.58 16.09
C SER A 518 8.63 11.47 15.19
N PHE A 519 9.12 10.25 15.06
CA PHE A 519 10.16 9.84 14.11
C PHE A 519 9.70 8.60 13.35
N SER A 520 9.62 8.68 12.02
CA SER A 520 9.19 7.57 11.17
C SER A 520 10.12 7.39 9.99
N THR A 521 10.31 6.14 9.58
CA THR A 521 11.08 5.76 8.38
C THR A 521 10.15 5.37 7.22
N TRP A 522 10.55 5.60 5.96
CA TRP A 522 9.75 5.22 4.78
C TRP A 522 9.90 3.74 4.42
N GLY A 523 9.32 2.91 5.29
CA GLY A 523 9.57 1.47 5.34
C GLY A 523 10.45 1.14 6.53
N PHE A 524 10.80 -0.13 6.70
CA PHE A 524 11.77 -0.52 7.74
C PHE A 524 12.73 -1.63 7.29
N THR A 525 12.61 -2.17 6.09
CA THR A 525 13.44 -3.29 5.65
C THR A 525 13.88 -3.14 4.20
N ASP A 526 15.14 -3.41 3.92
CA ASP A 526 15.70 -3.42 2.55
C ASP A 526 15.10 -4.55 1.68
N ARG A 527 14.23 -5.42 2.24
CA ARG A 527 13.49 -6.42 1.46
C ARG A 527 12.47 -5.74 0.54
N TYR A 528 11.95 -4.59 0.97
CA TYR A 528 10.91 -3.86 0.28
C TYR A 528 11.05 -2.35 0.56
N GLY A 529 11.08 -1.49 -0.46
CA GLY A 529 11.20 -0.06 -0.23
C GLY A 529 11.11 0.75 -1.52
N SER A 530 10.73 2.03 -1.40
CA SER A 530 10.61 2.99 -2.51
C SER A 530 11.92 3.17 -3.28
N THR A 531 13.05 3.15 -2.59
CA THR A 531 14.41 3.37 -3.11
C THR A 531 14.94 2.24 -4.01
N ALA A 532 14.11 1.29 -4.43
CA ALA A 532 14.49 0.26 -5.40
C ALA A 532 14.88 0.88 -6.76
N ASP A 533 15.90 0.31 -7.41
CA ASP A 533 16.29 0.66 -8.77
C ASP A 533 15.27 0.09 -9.77
N THR A 534 14.35 0.96 -10.20
CA THR A 534 13.27 0.66 -11.14
C THR A 534 13.70 0.75 -12.61
N LYS A 535 14.94 1.18 -12.90
CA LYS A 535 15.50 1.20 -14.28
C LYS A 535 15.80 -0.20 -14.80
N ILE A 536 15.81 -1.19 -13.92
CA ILE A 536 15.95 -2.60 -14.24
C ILE A 536 14.69 -3.36 -13.81
N TYR A 537 14.35 -4.39 -14.56
CA TYR A 537 13.23 -5.27 -14.25
C TYR A 537 13.75 -6.73 -14.12
N PRO A 538 13.40 -7.45 -13.03
CA PRO A 538 12.67 -6.97 -11.86
C PRO A 538 13.43 -5.87 -11.08
N PRO A 539 12.73 -4.95 -10.40
CA PRO A 539 13.37 -3.90 -9.61
C PRO A 539 14.32 -4.48 -8.57
N ARG A 540 15.45 -3.79 -8.35
CA ARG A 540 16.46 -4.18 -7.37
C ARG A 540 16.36 -3.29 -6.14
N THR A 541 16.04 -3.87 -5.00
CA THR A 541 15.95 -3.15 -3.72
C THR A 541 17.27 -2.48 -3.34
N ALA A 542 17.18 -1.31 -2.71
CA ALA A 542 18.33 -0.61 -2.12
C ALA A 542 18.55 -0.98 -0.65
N ASP A 543 19.74 -0.65 -0.14
CA ASP A 543 20.15 -0.76 1.26
C ASP A 543 19.93 0.61 1.92
N SER A 544 18.74 0.85 2.47
CA SER A 544 18.30 2.20 2.87
C SER A 544 17.62 2.29 4.24
N LEU A 545 17.29 1.15 4.85
CA LEU A 545 16.40 1.07 6.01
C LEU A 545 17.04 0.29 7.18
N PRO A 546 16.52 0.36 8.42
CA PRO A 546 17.22 -0.20 9.59
C PRO A 546 17.30 -1.74 9.67
N TRP A 547 16.58 -2.48 8.81
CA TRP A 547 16.69 -3.94 8.68
C TRP A 547 17.10 -4.35 7.27
N ASP A 548 17.93 -5.38 7.17
CA ASP A 548 18.37 -5.90 5.87
C ASP A 548 17.25 -6.67 5.13
N ALA A 549 17.53 -7.09 3.89
CA ALA A 549 16.60 -7.89 3.09
C ALA A 549 16.27 -9.27 3.70
N ALA A 550 17.05 -9.74 4.68
CA ALA A 550 16.76 -10.95 5.46
C ALA A 550 15.98 -10.66 6.75
N LEU A 551 15.53 -9.42 6.97
CA LEU A 551 14.88 -8.92 8.18
C LEU A 551 15.74 -9.12 9.44
N ARG A 552 17.06 -8.91 9.31
CA ARG A 552 18.01 -8.84 10.42
C ARG A 552 18.31 -7.38 10.73
N PRO A 553 18.45 -6.99 12.01
CA PRO A 553 18.79 -5.62 12.36
C PRO A 553 20.15 -5.23 11.77
N LYS A 554 20.27 -3.98 11.34
CA LYS A 554 21.52 -3.34 10.90
C LYS A 554 22.02 -2.38 11.97
N LEU A 555 23.22 -1.82 11.74
CA LEU A 555 23.80 -0.81 12.63
C LEU A 555 22.85 0.38 12.86
N ALA A 556 22.09 0.80 11.85
CA ALA A 556 21.08 1.85 11.99
C ALA A 556 20.01 1.54 13.03
N TYR A 557 19.50 0.30 13.08
CA TYR A 557 18.56 -0.12 14.13
C TYR A 557 19.21 -0.06 15.51
N GLU A 558 20.44 -0.54 15.64
CA GLU A 558 21.17 -0.51 16.92
C GLU A 558 21.38 0.93 17.41
N ARG A 559 21.76 1.85 16.52
CA ARG A 559 21.94 3.28 16.87
C ARG A 559 20.64 4.00 17.21
N LEU A 560 19.52 3.63 16.57
CA LEU A 560 18.22 4.17 16.95
C LEU A 560 17.84 3.75 18.38
N LEU A 561 18.10 2.50 18.78
CA LEU A 561 17.89 2.05 20.16
C LEU A 561 18.77 2.81 21.16
N GLU A 562 20.06 2.97 20.84
CA GLU A 562 21.00 3.73 21.68
C GLU A 562 20.56 5.18 21.85
N ALA A 563 20.10 5.85 20.78
CA ALA A 563 19.62 7.23 20.85
C ALA A 563 18.43 7.41 21.80
N PHE A 564 17.53 6.42 21.88
CA PHE A 564 16.48 6.44 22.90
C PHE A 564 17.01 6.16 24.30
N ASP A 565 17.94 5.23 24.47
CA ASP A 565 18.50 4.87 25.79
C ASP A 565 19.35 6.03 26.38
N GLU A 566 19.82 6.95 25.53
CA GLU A 566 20.56 8.17 25.89
C GLU A 566 19.65 9.34 26.35
N ALA A 567 18.37 9.34 25.95
CA ALA A 567 17.40 10.42 26.21
C ALA A 567 16.69 10.26 27.56
#